data_AF-A0A016SZB8-F1
#
_entry.id   AF-A0A016SZB8-F1
#
_cell.length_a   1.000
_cell.length_b   1.000
_cell.length_c   1.000
_cell.angle_alpha   90.00
_cell.angle_beta   90.00
_cell.angle_gamma   90.00
#
_symmetry.space_group_name_H-M   'P 1'
#
loop_
_entity.id
_entity.type
_entity.pdbx_description
1 polymer ?
#
loop_
_entity_poly.entity_id
_entity_poly.type
_entity_poly.pdbx_seq_one_letter_code
_entity_poly.pdbx_strand_id
1 'polypeptide(L)'
;MITCSDCGQRYIGETGRPLRERLNEHRRALTSPQSYPTNSFSKNRTEVHTREPPPLFGVKVLHRYLKHPVGRKIMEAREIKRHRPEINSRDELAEALTFIA
;
A
#
# COMPACT_ATOMS: atom_id res chain seq x y z
N MET A 1 6.08 1.36 3.87
CA MET A 1 5.32 0.17 4.32
C MET A 1 4.21 0.62 5.22
N ILE A 2 3.01 0.14 4.95
CA ILE A 2 1.84 0.31 5.79
C ILE A 2 1.48 -1.08 6.32
N THR A 3 1.13 -1.19 7.59
CA THR A 3 0.76 -2.44 8.24
C THR A 3 -0.63 -2.27 8.85
N CYS A 4 -1.57 -3.12 8.49
CA CYS A 4 -2.88 -3.16 9.15
C CYS A 4 -2.68 -3.51 10.62
N SER A 5 -3.21 -2.69 11.53
CA SER A 5 -3.05 -2.90 12.97
C SER A 5 -3.81 -4.12 13.47
N ASP A 6 -4.85 -4.54 12.75
CA ASP A 6 -5.79 -5.57 13.23
C ASP A 6 -5.41 -6.97 12.70
N CYS A 7 -4.96 -7.08 11.45
CA CYS A 7 -4.56 -8.37 10.85
C CYS A 7 -3.05 -8.51 10.55
N GLY A 8 -2.26 -7.46 10.74
CA GLY A 8 -0.81 -7.48 10.49
C GLY A 8 -0.40 -7.54 9.00
N GLN A 9 -1.35 -7.62 8.06
CA GLN A 9 -1.07 -7.61 6.63
C GLN A 9 -0.41 -6.30 6.19
N ARG A 10 0.43 -6.37 5.17
CA ARG A 10 1.30 -5.27 4.76
C ARG A 10 0.97 -4.77 3.37
N TYR A 11 1.22 -3.48 3.17
CA TYR A 11 1.22 -2.79 1.89
C TYR A 11 2.55 -2.06 1.70
N ILE A 12 3.09 -2.09 0.48
CA ILE A 12 4.26 -1.33 0.09
C ILE A 12 3.89 -0.51 -1.14
N GLY A 13 4.20 0.78 -1.08
CA GLY A 13 3.98 1.72 -2.16
C GLY A 13 5.02 2.82 -2.14
N GLU A 14 5.32 3.40 -3.31
CA GLU A 14 6.02 4.67 -3.43
C GLU A 14 5.06 5.86 -3.52
N THR A 15 5.61 7.05 -3.27
CA THR A 15 4.91 8.29 -3.61
C THR A 15 5.93 9.39 -3.88
N GLY A 16 5.70 10.14 -4.97
CA GLY A 16 6.38 11.40 -5.23
C GLY A 16 5.68 12.61 -4.57
N ARG A 17 4.46 12.42 -4.06
CA ARG A 17 3.67 13.44 -3.35
C ARG A 17 3.99 13.43 -1.85
N PRO A 18 3.58 14.46 -1.07
CA PRO A 18 3.70 14.42 0.38
C PRO A 18 3.07 13.14 0.94
N LEU A 19 3.80 12.44 1.82
CA LEU A 19 3.36 11.16 2.40
C LEU A 19 1.95 11.24 2.99
N ARG A 20 1.61 12.36 3.64
CA ARG A 20 0.30 12.61 4.24
C ARG A 20 -0.85 12.46 3.24
N GLU A 21 -0.69 12.90 2.00
CA GLU A 21 -1.73 12.80 0.97
C GLU A 21 -2.01 11.34 0.62
N ARG A 22 -0.96 10.56 0.39
CA ARG A 22 -1.05 9.13 0.11
C ARG A 22 -1.70 8.37 1.28
N LEU A 23 -1.34 8.71 2.52
CA LEU A 23 -1.97 8.12 3.71
C LEU A 23 -3.46 8.48 3.83
N ASN A 24 -3.85 9.70 3.46
CA ASN A 24 -5.25 10.11 3.47
C ASN A 24 -6.07 9.37 2.40
N GLU A 25 -5.50 9.06 1.23
CA GLU A 25 -6.14 8.20 0.23
C GLU A 25 -6.43 6.80 0.79
N HIS A 26 -5.44 6.17 1.44
CA HIS A 26 -5.61 4.87 2.06
C HIS A 26 -6.65 4.90 3.18
N ARG A 27 -6.65 5.95 4.03
CA ARG A 27 -7.66 6.11 5.07
C ARG A 27 -9.07 6.25 4.49
N ARG A 28 -9.25 7.04 3.43
CA ARG A 28 -10.55 7.17 2.75
C ARG A 28 -11.03 5.84 2.16
N ALA A 29 -10.14 5.06 1.56
CA ALA A 29 -10.46 3.74 1.04
C ALA A 29 -10.90 2.76 2.14
N LEU A 30 -10.28 2.80 3.33
CA LEU A 30 -10.71 2.00 4.48
C LEU A 30 -12.06 2.44 5.06
N THR A 31 -12.31 3.75 5.14
CA THR A 31 -13.57 4.30 5.69
C THR A 31 -14.75 4.13 4.74
N SER A 32 -14.52 4.26 3.43
CA SER A 32 -15.57 4.26 2.40
C SER A 32 -15.22 3.32 1.25
N PRO A 33 -15.11 2.00 1.51
CA PRO A 33 -14.60 1.03 0.53
C PRO A 33 -15.42 0.95 -0.76
N GLN A 34 -16.74 1.19 -0.67
CA GLN A 34 -17.64 1.19 -1.82
C GLN A 34 -17.37 2.33 -2.81
N SER A 35 -16.80 3.44 -2.35
CA SER A 35 -16.41 4.56 -3.23
C SER A 35 -15.09 4.31 -3.95
N TYR A 36 -14.31 3.32 -3.52
CA TYR A 36 -12.98 3.01 -4.05
C TYR A 36 -12.81 1.49 -4.27
N PRO A 37 -13.67 0.81 -5.04
CA PRO A 37 -13.77 -0.65 -5.06
C PRO A 37 -12.52 -1.36 -5.61
N THR A 38 -11.72 -0.68 -6.42
CA THR A 38 -10.47 -1.23 -6.97
C THR A 38 -9.26 -1.02 -6.07
N ASN A 39 -9.38 -0.19 -5.02
CA ASN A 39 -8.27 0.10 -4.13
C ASN A 39 -7.96 -1.09 -3.22
N SER A 40 -6.68 -1.42 -3.10
CA SER A 40 -6.16 -2.52 -2.29
C SER A 40 -6.59 -2.46 -0.82
N PHE A 41 -6.72 -1.26 -0.25
CA PHE A 41 -7.22 -1.09 1.12
C PHE A 41 -8.73 -1.29 1.22
N SER A 42 -9.50 -0.88 0.22
CA SER A 42 -10.94 -1.17 0.18
C SER A 42 -11.19 -2.66 0.12
N LYS A 43 -10.44 -3.38 -0.73
CA LYS A 43 -10.51 -4.85 -0.85
C LYS A 43 -10.16 -5.52 0.48
N ASN A 44 -9.03 -5.14 1.08
CA ASN A 44 -8.65 -5.64 2.41
C ASN A 44 -9.75 -5.37 3.45
N ARG A 45 -10.33 -4.16 3.48
CA ARG A 45 -11.45 -3.81 4.37
C ARG A 45 -12.67 -4.70 4.15
N THR A 46 -13.03 -4.98 2.89
CA THR A 46 -14.24 -5.75 2.56
C THR A 46 -14.05 -7.26 2.71
N GLU A 47 -12.85 -7.78 2.47
CA GLU A 47 -12.56 -9.22 2.48
C GLU A 47 -12.12 -9.73 3.85
N VAL A 48 -11.36 -8.93 4.61
CA VAL A 48 -10.75 -9.35 5.89
C VAL A 48 -11.51 -8.78 7.09
N HIS A 49 -11.99 -7.53 6.99
CA HIS A 49 -12.55 -6.79 8.12
C HIS A 49 -14.04 -6.46 7.97
N THR A 50 -14.80 -7.24 7.18
CA THR A 50 -16.13 -6.87 6.66
C THR A 50 -17.07 -6.27 7.71
N ARG A 51 -17.15 -6.88 8.90
CA ARG A 51 -18.10 -6.52 9.98
C ARG A 51 -17.50 -5.67 11.09
N GLU A 52 -16.23 -5.31 10.98
CA GLU A 52 -15.49 -4.57 12.01
C GLU A 52 -15.47 -3.07 11.69
N PRO A 53 -15.18 -2.19 12.64
CA PRO A 53 -14.81 -0.81 12.31
C PRO A 53 -13.64 -0.75 11.31
N PRO A 54 -13.48 0.33 10.54
CA PRO A 54 -12.32 0.48 9.67
C PRO A 54 -11.01 0.34 10.47
N PRO A 55 -10.09 -0.54 10.05
CA PRO A 55 -8.86 -0.79 10.78
C PRO A 55 -7.97 0.44 10.77
N LEU A 56 -7.16 0.60 11.82
CA LEU A 56 -6.03 1.52 11.80
C LEU A 56 -4.85 0.90 11.07
N PHE A 57 -3.85 1.73 10.75
CA PHE A 57 -2.61 1.24 10.18
C PHE A 57 -1.38 1.94 10.74
N GLY A 58 -0.33 1.15 10.96
CA GLY A 58 1.02 1.63 11.23
C GLY A 58 1.74 2.00 9.94
N VAL A 59 2.64 2.99 10.02
CA VAL A 59 3.44 3.45 8.88
C VAL A 59 4.93 3.39 9.20
N LYS A 60 5.68 2.69 8.36
CA LYS A 60 7.14 2.67 8.37
C LYS A 60 7.69 3.19 7.06
N VAL A 61 8.45 4.28 7.13
CA VAL A 61 9.17 4.81 5.96
C VAL A 61 10.41 3.95 5.73
N LEU A 62 10.49 3.30 4.56
CA LEU A 62 11.60 2.41 4.21
C LEU A 62 12.77 3.20 3.59
N HIS A 63 12.46 4.13 2.69
CA HIS A 63 13.43 4.95 1.96
C HIS A 63 12.94 6.40 1.88
N ARG A 64 13.87 7.37 1.83
CA ARG A 64 13.58 8.82 1.71
C ARG A 64 14.50 9.45 0.66
N TYR A 65 14.12 10.65 0.19
CA TYR A 65 14.94 11.52 -0.67
C TYR A 65 15.35 10.96 -2.04
N LEU A 66 14.56 10.03 -2.60
CA LEU A 66 14.74 9.54 -3.96
C LEU A 66 14.08 10.48 -4.97
N LYS A 67 14.88 11.37 -5.57
CA LYS A 67 14.41 12.41 -6.48
C LYS A 67 13.86 11.84 -7.80
N HIS A 68 14.53 10.84 -8.37
CA HIS A 68 14.15 10.27 -9.67
C HIS A 68 12.95 9.31 -9.55
N PRO A 69 11.89 9.48 -10.37
CA PRO A 69 10.72 8.60 -10.35
C PRO A 69 11.05 7.12 -10.54
N VAL A 70 11.92 6.80 -11.51
CA VAL A 70 12.35 5.42 -11.77
C VAL A 70 13.07 4.83 -10.56
N GLY A 71 13.93 5.61 -9.89
CA GLY A 71 14.62 5.17 -8.68
C GLY A 71 13.65 4.82 -7.54
N ARG A 72 12.53 5.55 -7.39
CA ARG A 72 11.49 5.21 -6.42
C ARG A 72 10.80 3.89 -6.77
N LYS A 73 10.46 3.68 -8.04
CA LYS A 73 9.85 2.44 -8.53
C LYS A 73 10.76 1.22 -8.36
N ILE A 74 12.05 1.34 -8.65
CA ILE A 74 13.04 0.28 -8.39
C ILE A 74 13.09 -0.07 -6.89
N MET A 75 13.10 0.93 -6.01
CA MET A 75 13.13 0.67 -4.56
C MET A 75 11.81 0.09 -4.04
N GLU A 76 10.67 0.54 -4.55
CA GLU A 76 9.36 -0.08 -4.29
C GLU A 76 9.38 -1.57 -4.67
N ALA A 77 9.83 -1.90 -5.87
CA ALA A 77 9.92 -3.26 -6.37
C ALA A 77 10.83 -4.16 -5.52
N ARG A 78 11.99 -3.66 -5.10
CA ARG A 78 12.93 -4.39 -4.21
C ARG A 78 12.28 -4.70 -2.87
N GLU A 79 11.57 -3.75 -2.28
CA GLU A 79 10.91 -3.94 -0.99
C GLU A 79 9.68 -4.85 -1.10
N ILE A 80 8.92 -4.77 -2.21
CA ILE A 80 7.85 -5.71 -2.53
C ILE A 80 8.41 -7.14 -2.63
N LYS A 81 9.49 -7.35 -3.39
CA LYS A 81 10.13 -8.67 -3.54
C LYS A 81 10.63 -9.21 -2.20
N ARG A 82 11.18 -8.34 -1.34
CA ARG A 82 11.71 -8.69 -0.02
C ARG A 82 10.61 -9.09 0.97
N HIS A 83 9.52 -8.33 1.01
CA HIS A 83 8.53 -8.44 2.08
C HIS A 83 7.27 -9.22 1.70
N ARG A 84 6.99 -9.38 0.40
CA ARG A 84 5.81 -10.07 -0.15
C ARG A 84 4.51 -9.57 0.51
N PRO A 85 4.19 -8.27 0.38
CA PRO A 85 3.04 -7.66 1.05
C PRO A 85 1.72 -8.25 0.56
N GLU A 86 0.82 -8.51 1.50
CA GLU A 86 -0.45 -9.21 1.28
C GLU A 86 -1.57 -8.29 0.81
N ILE A 87 -1.52 -7.00 1.16
CA ILE A 87 -2.55 -6.01 0.78
C ILE A 87 -2.37 -5.58 -0.68
N ASN A 88 -1.13 -5.49 -1.18
CA ASN A 88 -0.89 -5.11 -2.57
C ASN A 88 -1.64 -6.04 -3.53
N SER A 89 -2.32 -5.46 -4.51
CA SER A 89 -3.05 -6.24 -5.51
C SER A 89 -2.08 -7.00 -6.42
N ARG A 90 -2.56 -8.06 -7.07
CA ARG A 90 -1.75 -8.83 -8.04
C ARG A 90 -1.19 -7.94 -9.15
N ASP A 91 -1.96 -6.96 -9.60
CA ASP A 91 -1.56 -6.03 -10.66
C ASP A 91 -0.49 -5.06 -10.15
N GLU A 92 -0.64 -4.52 -8.93
CA GLU A 92 0.39 -3.68 -8.29
C GLU A 92 1.72 -4.43 -8.14
N LEU A 93 1.65 -5.70 -7.72
CA LEU A 93 2.83 -6.55 -7.58
C LEU A 93 3.48 -6.82 -8.93
N ALA A 94 2.69 -7.17 -9.95
CA ALA A 94 3.18 -7.45 -11.30
C ALA A 94 3.85 -6.22 -11.92
N GLU A 95 3.20 -5.05 -11.85
CA GLU A 95 3.74 -3.78 -12.37
C GLU A 95 5.06 -3.45 -11.68
N ALA A 96 5.12 -3.50 -10.35
CA ALA A 96 6.32 -3.14 -9.61
C ALA A 96 7.51 -4.04 -9.97
N LEU A 97 7.29 -5.35 -10.10
CA LEU A 97 8.38 -6.28 -10.38
C LEU A 97 9.02 -6.07 -11.76
N THR A 98 8.36 -5.40 -12.71
CA THR A 98 8.96 -5.05 -14.01
C THR A 98 10.18 -4.14 -13.91
N PHE A 99 10.32 -3.37 -12.82
CA PHE A 99 11.44 -2.45 -12.62
C PHE A 99 12.73 -3.14 -12.15
N ILE A 100 12.67 -4.42 -11.79
CA ILE A 100 13.81 -5.22 -11.32
C ILE A 100 13.89 -6.59 -12.00
N ALA A 101 13.14 -6.75 -13.09
CA ALA A 101 13.12 -7.94 -13.92
C ALA A 101 14.36 -8.00 -14.83
#